data_AF-A0A523QC59-F1
#
_entry.id   AF-A0A523QC59-F1
#
_cell.length_a   1.000
_cell.length_b   1.000
_cell.length_c   1.000
_cell.angle_alpha   90.00
_cell.angle_beta   90.00
_cell.angle_gamma   90.00
#
_symmetry.space_group_name_H-M   'P 1'
#
loop_
_entity.id
_entity.type
_entity.pdbx_description
1 polymer ?
#
loop_
_entity_poly.entity_id
_entity_poly.type
_entity_poly.pdbx_seq_one_letter_code
_entity_poly.pdbx_strand_id
1 'polypeptide(L)'
;FPCLRWAGYIKDWRGPAEGERPAAYIIVLGDTRISPAFLCDHGVAAQSIMLGATEKGLGGCILAAVQRTKLAKLLEIPEHYEILLVLALGKPREKVTLETVGPDGDIKYWRDKDEVHHVPKRKLDDIIVG
;
A
#
# COMPACT_ATOMS: atom_id res chain seq x y z
N PHE A 1 8.80 9.39 -4.18
CA PHE A 1 7.67 10.26 -4.56
C PHE A 1 7.23 11.09 -3.35
N PRO A 2 7.34 12.43 -3.36
CA PRO A 2 7.22 13.29 -2.16
C PRO A 2 5.80 13.43 -1.61
N CYS A 3 4.79 12.94 -2.33
CA CYS A 3 3.38 13.02 -1.93
C CYS A 3 2.90 11.81 -1.13
N LEU A 4 3.79 10.86 -0.80
CA LEU A 4 3.43 9.60 -0.11
C LEU A 4 4.10 9.51 1.26
N ARG A 5 3.46 8.81 2.19
CA ARG A 5 4.07 8.36 3.45
C ARG A 5 4.15 6.83 3.46
N TRP A 6 5.21 6.31 4.07
CA TRP A 6 5.57 4.90 4.06
C TRP A 6 5.56 4.32 5.47
N ALA A 7 5.24 3.03 5.59
CA ALA A 7 5.31 2.20 6.81
C ALA A 7 5.04 2.95 8.13
N GLY A 8 3.77 3.35 8.35
CA GLY A 8 3.35 4.15 9.50
C GLY A 8 3.70 3.62 10.91
N TYR A 9 4.01 2.32 11.08
CA TYR A 9 4.49 1.79 12.36
C TYR A 9 6.02 1.82 12.54
N ILE A 10 6.79 2.06 11.47
CA ILE A 10 8.26 2.16 11.52
C ILE A 10 8.64 3.64 11.58
N LYS A 11 8.74 4.19 12.79
CA LYS A 11 8.89 5.64 13.02
C LYS A 11 10.24 6.21 12.56
N ASP A 12 11.31 5.43 12.67
CA ASP A 12 12.68 5.88 12.38
C ASP A 12 13.10 5.65 10.92
N TRP A 13 12.16 5.24 10.06
CA TRP A 13 12.43 4.99 8.65
C TRP A 13 11.83 6.08 7.76
N ARG A 14 12.68 6.71 6.94
CA ARG A 14 12.28 7.82 6.04
C ARG A 14 11.66 7.34 4.72
N GLY A 15 11.45 6.04 4.57
CA GLY A 15 11.03 5.42 3.31
C GLY A 15 12.22 4.85 2.51
N PRO A 16 11.95 4.29 1.32
CA PRO A 16 12.95 3.57 0.54
C PRO A 16 14.09 4.50 0.10
N ALA A 17 15.33 4.00 0.25
CA ALA A 17 16.53 4.72 -0.16
C ALA A 17 16.60 4.87 -1.69
N GLU A 18 17.47 5.74 -2.17
CA GLU A 18 17.76 5.82 -3.59
C GLU A 18 18.26 4.47 -4.13
N GLY A 19 17.76 4.06 -5.30
CA GLY A 19 17.97 2.69 -5.83
C GLY A 19 17.06 1.61 -5.24
N GLU A 20 16.27 1.91 -4.20
CA GLU A 20 15.25 1.01 -3.62
C GLU A 20 13.82 1.53 -3.82
N ARG A 21 13.71 2.77 -4.31
CA ARG A 21 12.41 3.39 -4.60
C ARG A 21 11.67 2.57 -5.66
N PRO A 22 10.34 2.45 -5.53
CA PRO A 22 9.51 1.85 -6.57
C PRO A 22 9.81 2.47 -7.94
N ALA A 23 9.91 1.61 -8.96
CA ALA A 23 10.19 2.03 -10.33
C ALA A 23 8.95 2.62 -11.02
N ALA A 24 7.76 2.25 -10.56
CA ALA A 24 6.49 2.71 -11.12
C ALA A 24 5.46 3.03 -10.03
N TYR A 25 4.51 3.88 -10.38
CA TYR A 25 3.35 4.21 -9.56
C TYR A 25 2.09 4.23 -10.43
N ILE A 26 1.01 3.60 -9.98
CA ILE A 26 -0.32 3.71 -10.57
C ILE A 26 -1.18 4.56 -9.65
N ILE A 27 -1.79 5.61 -10.18
CA ILE A 27 -2.74 6.44 -9.44
C ILE A 27 -4.14 5.92 -9.71
N VAL A 28 -4.83 5.43 -8.68
CA VAL A 28 -6.21 4.94 -8.80
C VAL A 28 -7.14 6.13 -8.62
N LEU A 29 -7.86 6.48 -9.68
CA LEU A 29 -8.78 7.61 -9.73
C LEU A 29 -10.23 7.14 -9.72
N GLY A 30 -11.10 7.88 -9.04
CA GLY A 30 -12.55 7.73 -9.11
C GLY A 30 -13.19 8.92 -9.84
N ASP A 31 -14.03 8.66 -10.84
CA ASP A 31 -14.75 9.71 -11.59
C ASP A 31 -16.04 10.12 -10.87
N THR A 32 -16.06 11.31 -10.28
CA THR A 32 -17.20 11.81 -9.49
C THR A 32 -18.42 12.16 -10.33
N ARG A 33 -18.29 12.21 -11.67
CA ARG A 33 -19.43 12.36 -12.59
C ARG A 33 -20.20 11.07 -12.78
N ILE A 34 -19.56 9.92 -12.54
CA ILE A 34 -20.16 8.59 -12.63
C ILE A 34 -20.75 8.19 -11.27
N SER A 35 -19.94 8.32 -10.22
CA SER A 35 -20.38 8.01 -8.86
C SER A 35 -19.67 8.90 -7.84
N PRO A 36 -20.40 9.44 -6.85
CA PRO A 36 -19.80 10.12 -5.71
C PRO A 36 -19.24 9.14 -4.65
N ALA A 37 -19.48 7.83 -4.80
CA ALA A 37 -19.04 6.80 -3.85
C ALA A 37 -18.47 5.58 -4.58
N PHE A 38 -17.21 5.24 -4.30
CA PHE A 38 -16.47 4.16 -4.98
C PHE A 38 -16.45 2.83 -4.21
N LEU A 39 -17.08 2.80 -3.04
CA LEU A 39 -17.30 1.62 -2.20
C LEU A 39 -16.10 0.65 -2.17
N CYS A 40 -16.23 -0.56 -2.71
CA CYS A 40 -15.20 -1.59 -2.70
C CYS A 40 -14.38 -1.67 -4.00
N ASP A 41 -14.79 -0.99 -5.07
CA ASP A 41 -14.26 -1.18 -6.43
C ASP A 41 -12.75 -0.95 -6.49
N HIS A 42 -12.28 0.14 -5.88
CA HIS A 42 -10.86 0.50 -5.84
C HIS A 42 -10.02 -0.52 -5.05
N GLY A 43 -10.60 -1.18 -4.05
CA GLY A 43 -9.96 -2.27 -3.31
C GLY A 43 -9.82 -3.54 -4.14
N VAL A 44 -10.89 -3.91 -4.86
CA VAL A 44 -10.88 -5.06 -5.79
C VAL A 44 -9.86 -4.85 -6.90
N ALA A 45 -9.86 -3.66 -7.51
CA ALA A 45 -8.91 -3.29 -8.56
C ALA A 45 -7.46 -3.32 -8.04
N ALA A 46 -7.20 -2.69 -6.88
CA ALA A 46 -5.87 -2.63 -6.29
C ALA A 46 -5.34 -4.03 -5.97
N GLN A 47 -6.14 -4.89 -5.33
CA GLN A 47 -5.73 -6.25 -4.99
C GLN A 47 -5.44 -7.08 -6.26
N SER A 48 -6.30 -6.98 -7.28
CA SER A 48 -6.10 -7.71 -8.55
C SER A 48 -4.79 -7.29 -9.23
N ILE A 49 -4.48 -5.99 -9.25
CA ILE A 49 -3.21 -5.47 -9.78
C ILE A 49 -2.01 -5.97 -8.95
N MET A 50 -2.10 -5.98 -7.62
CA MET A 50 -1.02 -6.49 -6.76
C MET A 50 -0.75 -7.98 -6.96
N LEU A 51 -1.81 -8.78 -7.14
CA LEU A 51 -1.68 -10.21 -7.45
C LEU A 51 -1.02 -10.42 -8.82
N GLY A 52 -1.43 -9.66 -9.85
CA GLY A 52 -0.79 -9.70 -11.17
C GLY A 52 0.67 -9.23 -11.16
N ALA A 53 1.02 -8.24 -10.31
CA ALA A 53 2.41 -7.84 -10.10
C ALA A 53 3.23 -8.97 -9.48
N THR A 54 2.69 -9.61 -8.44
CA THR A 54 3.32 -10.77 -7.77
C THR A 54 3.55 -11.93 -8.74
N GLU A 55 2.54 -12.27 -9.56
CA GLU A 55 2.65 -13.31 -10.59
C GLU A 55 3.82 -13.05 -11.55
N LYS A 56 4.09 -11.78 -11.86
CA LYS A 56 5.18 -11.35 -12.75
C LYS A 56 6.52 -11.19 -12.04
N GLY A 57 6.65 -11.63 -10.79
CA GLY A 57 7.87 -11.48 -10.00
C GLY A 57 8.17 -10.05 -9.54
N LEU A 58 7.15 -9.17 -9.57
CA LEU A 58 7.22 -7.82 -9.02
C LEU A 58 6.59 -7.80 -7.62
N GLY A 59 6.88 -6.74 -6.87
CA GLY A 59 6.21 -6.41 -5.63
C GLY A 59 5.47 -5.09 -5.75
N GLY A 60 4.59 -4.83 -4.79
CA GLY A 60 3.92 -3.55 -4.70
C GLY A 60 3.42 -3.19 -3.31
N CYS A 61 3.06 -1.92 -3.15
CA CYS A 61 2.49 -1.37 -1.93
C CYS A 61 1.26 -0.52 -2.27
N ILE A 62 0.13 -0.82 -1.63
CA ILE A 62 -1.10 -0.03 -1.74
C ILE A 62 -1.02 1.10 -0.72
N LEU A 63 -1.07 2.35 -1.19
CA LEU A 63 -0.91 3.55 -0.36
C LEU A 63 -2.19 4.38 -0.35
N ALA A 64 -2.79 4.54 0.83
CA ALA A 64 -3.86 5.51 1.10
C ALA A 64 -3.35 6.82 1.72
N ALA A 65 -2.14 6.79 2.31
CA ALA A 65 -1.48 7.94 2.93
C ALA A 65 -0.85 8.86 1.86
N VAL A 66 -1.70 9.61 1.17
CA VAL A 66 -1.38 10.42 0.00
C VAL A 66 -1.71 11.90 0.26
N GLN A 67 -0.80 12.80 -0.09
CA GLN A 67 -1.06 14.25 -0.14
C GLN A 67 -1.87 14.60 -1.40
N ARG A 68 -3.16 14.25 -1.40
CA ARG A 68 -4.06 14.27 -2.58
C ARG A 68 -4.05 15.60 -3.33
N THR A 69 -4.26 16.73 -2.66
CA THR A 69 -4.25 18.06 -3.30
C THR A 69 -2.93 18.38 -4.01
N LYS A 70 -1.80 18.10 -3.34
CA LYS A 70 -0.47 18.33 -3.92
C LYS A 70 -0.21 17.42 -5.10
N LEU A 71 -0.61 16.14 -4.99
CA LEU A 71 -0.44 15.16 -6.06
C LEU A 71 -1.32 15.48 -7.28
N ALA A 72 -2.58 15.82 -7.07
CA ALA A 72 -3.50 16.21 -8.12
C ALA A 72 -2.96 17.42 -8.91
N LYS A 73 -2.46 18.44 -8.21
CA LYS A 73 -1.83 19.61 -8.85
C LYS A 73 -0.58 19.24 -9.65
N LEU A 74 0.28 18.36 -9.10
CA LEU A 74 1.53 17.97 -9.75
C LEU A 74 1.30 17.18 -11.06
N LEU A 75 0.23 16.38 -11.10
CA LEU A 75 -0.12 15.52 -12.24
C LEU A 75 -1.22 16.13 -13.11
N GLU A 76 -1.62 17.38 -12.85
CA GLU A 76 -2.69 18.08 -13.57
C GLU A 76 -4.00 17.26 -13.65
N ILE A 77 -4.33 16.56 -12.56
CA ILE A 77 -5.53 15.72 -12.48
C ILE A 77 -6.78 16.62 -12.46
N PRO A 78 -7.76 16.42 -13.36
CA PRO A 78 -9.02 17.16 -13.36
C PRO A 78 -9.80 17.04 -12.04
N GLU A 79 -10.52 18.10 -11.67
CA GLU A 79 -11.24 18.19 -10.39
C GLU A 79 -12.31 17.11 -10.18
N HIS A 80 -12.87 16.58 -11.27
CA HIS A 80 -13.85 15.48 -11.20
C HIS A 80 -13.22 14.10 -10.93
N TYR A 81 -11.89 14.01 -10.82
CA TYR A 81 -11.21 12.79 -10.42
C TYR A 81 -10.71 12.88 -8.97
N GLU A 82 -11.17 11.96 -8.14
CA GLU A 82 -10.64 11.79 -6.80
C GLU A 82 -9.49 10.77 -6.79
N ILE A 83 -8.36 11.09 -6.14
CA ILE A 83 -7.28 10.12 -5.91
C ILE A 83 -7.69 9.19 -4.76
N LEU A 84 -8.00 7.94 -5.09
CA LEU A 84 -8.43 6.93 -4.12
C LEU A 84 -7.21 6.28 -3.45
N LEU A 85 -6.30 5.74 -4.25
CA LEU A 85 -5.10 5.02 -3.83
C LEU A 85 -3.92 5.34 -4.77
N VAL A 86 -2.70 5.07 -4.28
CA VAL A 86 -1.51 4.97 -5.11
C VAL A 86 -0.92 3.58 -4.96
N LEU A 87 -0.68 2.90 -6.08
CA LEU A 87 -0.04 1.58 -6.10
C LEU A 87 1.41 1.76 -6.51
N ALA A 88 2.33 1.58 -5.59
CA ALA A 88 3.75 1.55 -5.89
C ALA A 88 4.15 0.17 -6.40
N LEU A 89 4.96 0.10 -7.45
CA LEU A 89 5.40 -1.14 -8.09
C LEU A 89 6.92 -1.14 -8.32
N GLY A 90 7.55 -2.30 -8.17
CA GLY A 90 8.98 -2.47 -8.42
C GLY A 90 9.46 -3.90 -8.22
N LYS A 91 10.74 -4.13 -8.46
CA LYS A 91 11.37 -5.40 -8.11
C LYS A 91 11.56 -5.45 -6.58
N PRO A 92 11.09 -6.50 -5.89
CA PRO A 92 11.28 -6.62 -4.45
C PRO A 92 12.76 -6.62 -4.07
N ARG A 93 13.10 -5.88 -3.01
CA ARG A 93 14.45 -5.81 -2.44
C ARG A 93 14.49 -6.13 -0.94
N GLU A 94 13.34 -6.15 -0.28
CA GLU A 94 13.19 -6.57 1.11
C GLU A 94 12.63 -7.99 1.20
N LYS A 95 13.01 -8.72 2.25
CA LYS A 95 12.38 -10.00 2.60
C LYS A 95 11.21 -9.72 3.53
N VAL A 96 10.06 -10.33 3.25
CA VAL A 96 8.85 -10.22 4.09
C VAL A 96 8.55 -11.58 4.70
N THR A 97 8.31 -11.60 6.01
CA THR A 97 7.89 -12.79 6.76
C THR A 97 6.53 -12.51 7.41
N LEU A 98 5.61 -13.46 7.27
CA LEU A 98 4.33 -13.39 7.98
C LEU A 98 4.51 -13.96 9.39
N GLU A 99 4.04 -13.21 10.38
CA GLU A 99 3.97 -13.64 11.76
C GLU A 99 2.52 -13.95 12.13
N THR A 100 2.30 -14.83 13.09
CA THR A 100 0.99 -14.99 13.69
C THR A 100 0.84 -14.01 14.84
N VAL A 101 -0.29 -13.29 14.90
CA VAL A 101 -0.57 -12.36 16.01
C VAL A 101 -0.53 -13.10 17.35
N GLY A 102 0.19 -12.51 18.31
CA GLY A 102 0.34 -13.04 19.65
C GLY A 102 -0.85 -12.75 20.57
N PRO A 103 -0.80 -13.19 21.84
CA PRO A 103 -1.89 -13.01 22.80
C PRO A 103 -2.15 -11.54 23.18
N ASP A 104 -1.19 -10.64 22.96
CA ASP A 104 -1.34 -9.20 23.14
C ASP A 104 -2.14 -8.52 22.01
N GLY A 105 -2.40 -9.24 20.91
CA GLY A 105 -3.13 -8.75 19.77
C GLY A 105 -2.41 -7.69 18.93
N ASP A 106 -1.09 -7.51 19.11
CA ASP A 106 -0.36 -6.47 18.36
C ASP A 106 -0.25 -6.83 16.87
N ILE A 107 -0.65 -5.88 16.03
CA ILE A 107 -0.65 -5.98 14.56
C ILE A 107 0.44 -5.12 13.93
N LYS A 108 1.21 -4.38 14.73
CA LYS A 108 2.26 -3.49 14.22
C LYS A 108 3.36 -4.33 13.58
N TYR A 109 3.55 -4.13 12.28
CA TYR A 109 4.71 -4.66 11.59
C TYR A 109 5.99 -4.00 12.09
N TRP A 110 7.09 -4.74 12.00
CA TRP A 110 8.41 -4.31 12.46
C TRP A 110 9.51 -4.82 11.51
N ARG A 111 10.75 -4.40 11.74
CA ARG A 111 11.93 -4.90 11.03
C ARG A 111 12.92 -5.47 12.03
N ASP A 112 13.46 -6.63 11.74
CA ASP A 112 14.50 -7.25 12.56
C ASP A 112 15.89 -6.66 12.26
N LYS A 113 16.90 -7.17 12.97
CA LYS A 113 18.30 -6.78 12.81
C LYS A 113 18.89 -7.12 11.43
N ASP A 114 18.26 -8.05 10.71
CA ASP A 114 18.66 -8.52 9.39
C ASP A 114 17.80 -7.84 8.29
N GLU A 115 17.09 -6.77 8.66
CA GLU A 115 16.18 -5.97 7.83
C GLU A 115 14.99 -6.75 7.21
N VAL A 116 14.65 -7.91 7.78
CA VAL A 116 13.45 -8.66 7.39
C VAL A 116 12.21 -7.93 7.90
N HIS A 117 11.22 -7.74 7.03
CA HIS A 117 9.96 -7.11 7.38
C HIS A 117 8.95 -8.14 7.91
N HIS A 118 8.62 -8.06 9.18
CA HIS A 118 7.69 -8.97 9.84
C HIS A 118 6.28 -8.36 9.88
N VAL A 119 5.30 -9.11 9.36
CA VAL A 119 3.90 -8.66 9.26
C VAL A 119 2.99 -9.61 10.05
N PRO A 120 2.53 -9.20 11.26
CA PRO A 120 1.58 -9.99 12.03
C PRO A 120 0.23 -10.12 11.32
N LYS A 121 -0.29 -11.35 11.22
CA LYS A 121 -1.61 -11.69 10.68
C LYS A 121 -2.44 -12.46 11.71
N ARG A 122 -3.72 -12.09 11.82
CA ARG A 122 -4.70 -12.81 12.65
C ARG A 122 -4.89 -14.23 12.13
N LYS A 123 -5.19 -15.17 13.03
CA LYS A 123 -5.53 -16.54 12.63
C LYS A 123 -6.90 -16.56 11.97
N LEU A 124 -7.18 -17.64 11.23
CA LEU A 124 -8.48 -17.84 10.61
C LEU A 124 -9.62 -17.82 11.64
N ASP A 125 -9.43 -18.51 12.77
CA ASP A 125 -10.42 -18.59 13.85
C ASP A 125 -10.72 -17.22 14.50
N ASP A 126 -9.79 -16.26 14.40
CA ASP A 126 -9.98 -14.90 14.92
C ASP A 126 -10.84 -14.02 13.98
N ILE A 127 -11.04 -14.43 12.72
CA ILE A 127 -11.74 -13.64 11.69
C ILE A 127 -13.05 -14.27 11.22
N ILE A 128 -13.38 -15.49 11.67
CA ILE A 128 -14.67 -16.12 11.45
C ILE A 128 -15.56 -15.86 12.67
N VAL A 129 -16.73 -15.28 12.44
CA VAL A 129 -17.76 -15.08 13.47
C VAL A 129 -18.96 -15.94 13.10
N GLY A 130 -19.44 -16.76 14.03
CA GLY A 130 -20.57 -17.67 13.86
C GLY A 130 -21.17 -18.06 15.21
#